data_AF-A0A0W0SUK4-F1
#
_entry.id   AF-A0A0W0SUK4-F1
#
_cell.length_a   1.000
_cell.length_b   1.000
_cell.length_c   1.000
_cell.angle_alpha   90.00
_cell.angle_beta   90.00
_cell.angle_gamma   90.00
#
_symmetry.space_group_name_H-M   'P 1'
#
loop_
_entity.id
_entity.type
_entity.pdbx_description
1 polymer ?
#
loop_
_entity_poly.entity_id
_entity_poly.type
_entity_poly.pdbx_seq_one_letter_code
_entity_poly.pdbx_strand_id
1 'polypeptide(L)'
;MDKKNLSPLELLKIATEHAYCAQHLLHNNAEVAGMRHEISDALAPITSLMYTAFELTLKAYLLHEHKKINQPLRLMELVELNSDLEISNQDRQMIKTLAKSQAFRKGLDYELWEDRQHFQVFCSEILAVYERLQHLMPIELHPHYQ
;
A
#
# COMPACT_ATOMS: atom_id res chain seq x y z
N MET A 1 17.23 21.82 -8.37
CA MET A 1 17.12 20.36 -8.57
C MET A 1 15.82 20.16 -9.32
N ASP A 2 15.87 19.88 -10.62
CA ASP A 2 14.66 19.61 -11.40
C ASP A 2 13.94 18.42 -10.76
N LYS A 3 12.74 18.65 -10.22
CA LYS A 3 11.88 17.57 -9.72
C LYS A 3 11.43 16.79 -10.94
N LYS A 4 12.20 15.76 -11.31
CA LYS A 4 11.79 14.79 -12.31
C LYS A 4 10.56 14.08 -11.74
N ASN A 5 9.38 14.46 -12.22
CA ASN A 5 8.14 13.80 -11.82
C ASN A 5 8.18 12.38 -12.37
N LEU A 6 7.98 11.39 -11.51
CA LEU A 6 7.90 9.99 -11.90
C LEU A 6 6.67 9.77 -12.79
N SER A 7 6.85 9.03 -13.88
CA SER A 7 5.76 8.56 -14.73
C SER A 7 4.86 7.55 -13.99
N PRO A 8 3.61 7.34 -14.44
CA PRO A 8 2.72 6.31 -13.87
C PRO A 8 3.39 4.93 -13.79
N LEU A 9 4.17 4.55 -14.80
CA LEU A 9 4.84 3.25 -14.85
C LEU A 9 5.98 3.13 -13.83
N GLU A 10 6.76 4.20 -13.66
CA GLU A 10 7.80 4.24 -12.61
C GLU A 10 7.19 4.13 -11.21
N LEU A 11 6.03 4.79 -10.99
CA LEU A 11 5.29 4.67 -9.74
C LEU A 11 4.79 3.22 -9.52
N LEU A 12 4.22 2.59 -10.54
CA LEU A 12 3.74 1.20 -10.46
C LEU A 12 4.88 0.21 -10.19
N LYS A 13 6.05 0.42 -10.81
CA LYS A 13 7.23 -0.39 -10.53
C LYS A 13 7.63 -0.31 -9.06
N ILE A 14 7.78 0.90 -8.53
CA ILE A 14 8.15 1.10 -7.12
C ILE A 14 7.06 0.54 -6.19
N ALA A 15 5.78 0.72 -6.52
CA ALA A 15 4.67 0.15 -5.77
C ALA A 15 4.74 -1.38 -5.69
N THR A 16 5.06 -2.03 -6.81
CA THR A 16 5.21 -3.48 -6.90
C THR A 16 6.39 -3.98 -6.08
N GLU A 17 7.52 -3.27 -6.10
CA GLU A 17 8.68 -3.59 -5.26
C GLU A 17 8.32 -3.51 -3.76
N HIS A 18 7.51 -2.55 -3.33
CA HIS A 18 7.05 -2.45 -1.95
C HIS A 18 6.12 -3.60 -1.57
N ALA A 19 5.14 -3.92 -2.42
CA ALA A 19 4.23 -5.03 -2.19
C ALA A 19 4.96 -6.38 -2.14
N TYR A 20 5.94 -6.58 -3.03
CA TYR A 20 6.80 -7.77 -3.04
C TYR A 20 7.62 -7.87 -1.75
N CYS A 21 8.23 -6.78 -1.30
CA CYS A 21 8.95 -6.77 -0.02
C CYS A 21 8.02 -7.11 1.16
N ALA A 22 6.82 -6.54 1.19
CA ALA A 22 5.83 -6.79 2.23
C ALA A 22 5.41 -8.27 2.25
N GLN A 23 5.14 -8.83 1.08
CA GLN A 23 4.80 -10.24 0.91
C GLN A 23 5.94 -11.13 1.39
N HIS A 24 7.19 -10.85 0.99
CA HIS A 24 8.35 -11.62 1.40
C HIS A 24 8.58 -11.59 2.92
N LEU A 25 8.39 -10.43 3.58
CA LEU A 25 8.47 -10.34 5.03
C LEU A 25 7.39 -11.18 5.72
N LEU A 26 6.15 -11.14 5.21
CA LEU A 26 5.05 -11.91 5.78
C LEU A 26 5.27 -13.43 5.65
N HIS A 27 5.80 -13.89 4.52
CA HIS A 27 6.15 -15.30 4.30
C HIS A 27 7.21 -15.81 5.28
N ASN A 28 8.08 -14.93 5.77
CA ASN A 28 9.07 -15.23 6.81
C ASN A 28 8.52 -14.98 8.23
N ASN A 29 7.25 -15.32 8.47
CA ASN A 29 6.52 -15.13 9.74
C ASN A 29 6.47 -13.69 10.28
N ALA A 30 6.73 -12.71 9.41
CA ALA A 30 6.95 -11.32 9.81
C ALA A 30 8.08 -11.19 10.86
N GLU A 31 9.18 -11.91 10.64
CA GLU A 31 10.36 -11.90 11.51
C GLU A 31 11.60 -11.51 10.70
N VAL A 32 12.42 -10.61 11.24
CA VAL A 32 13.70 -10.23 10.64
C VAL A 32 14.83 -10.53 11.61
N ALA A 33 15.83 -11.26 11.13
CA ALA A 33 17.04 -11.55 11.89
C ALA A 33 17.89 -10.27 12.06
N GLY A 34 18.10 -9.87 13.31
CA GLY A 34 19.00 -8.77 13.68
C GLY A 34 20.46 -9.20 13.78
N MET A 35 21.37 -8.22 13.90
CA MET A 35 22.83 -8.44 13.98
C MET A 35 23.31 -9.30 15.18
N ARG A 36 22.42 -9.69 16.11
CA ARG A 36 22.78 -10.44 17.33
C ARG A 36 21.85 -11.61 17.66
N HIS A 37 21.27 -12.28 16.66
CA HIS A 37 20.24 -13.33 16.85
C HIS A 37 18.94 -12.83 17.49
N GLU A 38 18.73 -11.52 17.56
CA GLU A 38 17.46 -10.94 17.96
C GLU A 38 16.48 -11.04 16.79
N ILE A 39 15.29 -11.58 17.05
CA ILE A 39 14.20 -11.63 16.09
C ILE A 39 13.34 -10.38 16.32
N SER A 40 13.21 -9.54 15.29
CA SER A 40 12.36 -8.35 15.33
C SER A 40 11.07 -8.57 14.56
N ASP A 41 9.95 -8.10 15.12
CA ASP A 41 8.64 -8.15 14.47
C ASP A 41 8.58 -7.19 13.28
N ALA A 42 8.18 -7.72 12.13
CA ALA A 42 8.10 -7.01 10.86
C ALA A 42 6.66 -6.61 10.47
N LEU A 43 5.63 -6.89 11.28
CA LEU A 43 4.24 -6.54 10.97
C LEU A 43 4.03 -5.04 10.76
N ALA A 44 4.68 -4.22 11.60
CA ALA A 44 4.67 -2.78 11.42
C ALA A 44 5.33 -2.39 10.07
N PRO A 45 6.59 -2.77 9.76
CA PRO A 45 7.17 -2.58 8.43
C PRO A 45 6.28 -3.02 7.26
N ILE A 46 5.60 -4.17 7.37
CA ILE A 46 4.68 -4.68 6.34
C ILE A 46 3.58 -3.65 6.05
N THR A 47 2.90 -3.13 7.06
CA THR A 47 1.87 -2.10 6.84
C THR A 47 2.41 -0.81 6.24
N SER A 48 3.65 -0.40 6.55
CA SER A 48 4.26 0.76 5.90
C SER A 48 4.55 0.52 4.43
N LEU A 49 5.07 -0.65 4.09
CA LEU A 49 5.32 -1.04 2.71
C LEU A 49 4.01 -1.08 1.92
N MET A 50 2.97 -1.69 2.49
CA MET A 50 1.65 -1.75 1.87
C MET A 50 1.03 -0.37 1.71
N TYR A 51 1.10 0.50 2.73
CA TYR A 51 0.60 1.88 2.60
C TYR A 51 1.24 2.58 1.39
N THR A 52 2.56 2.49 1.25
CA THR A 52 3.28 3.08 0.12
C THR A 52 2.88 2.43 -1.21
N ALA A 53 2.73 1.11 -1.24
CA ALA A 53 2.30 0.39 -2.45
C ALA A 53 0.92 0.88 -2.94
N PHE A 54 -0.07 0.94 -2.05
CA PHE A 54 -1.40 1.47 -2.39
C PHE A 54 -1.34 2.94 -2.83
N GLU A 55 -0.59 3.77 -2.10
CA GLU A 55 -0.50 5.19 -2.39
C GLU A 55 0.08 5.44 -3.78
N LEU A 56 1.17 4.76 -4.12
CA LEU A 56 1.83 4.90 -5.42
C LEU A 56 0.99 4.33 -6.57
N THR A 57 0.32 3.19 -6.37
CA THR A 57 -0.57 2.60 -7.37
C THR A 57 -1.74 3.52 -7.69
N LEU A 58 -2.45 4.03 -6.66
CA LEU A 58 -3.59 4.92 -6.87
C LEU A 58 -3.17 6.27 -7.46
N LYS A 59 -1.98 6.78 -7.12
CA LYS A 59 -1.40 7.96 -7.78
C LYS A 59 -1.10 7.69 -9.25
N ALA A 60 -0.58 6.51 -9.59
CA ALA A 60 -0.28 6.14 -10.97
C ALA A 60 -1.55 6.11 -11.82
N TYR A 61 -2.63 5.52 -11.31
CA TYR A 61 -3.93 5.47 -11.98
C TYR A 61 -4.47 6.89 -12.24
N LEU A 62 -4.50 7.75 -11.22
CA LEU A 62 -4.94 9.15 -11.39
C LEU A 62 -4.06 9.96 -12.35
N LEU A 63 -2.74 9.77 -12.32
CA LEU A 63 -1.82 10.47 -13.22
C LEU A 63 -2.01 10.05 -14.66
N HIS A 64 -2.35 8.78 -14.91
CA HIS A 64 -2.66 8.29 -16.23
C HIS A 64 -3.90 8.98 -16.82
N GLU A 65 -4.96 9.12 -16.01
CA GLU A 65 -6.22 9.72 -16.46
C GLU A 65 -6.19 11.27 -16.51
N HIS A 66 -5.71 11.92 -15.44
CA HIS A 66 -5.82 13.37 -15.25
C HIS A 66 -4.54 14.16 -15.54
N LYS A 67 -3.42 13.48 -15.84
CA LYS A 67 -2.09 14.03 -16.17
C LYS A 67 -1.38 14.83 -15.07
N LYS A 68 -2.04 15.31 -14.01
CA LYS A 68 -1.41 16.05 -12.90
C LYS A 68 -2.09 15.82 -11.55
N ILE A 69 -1.27 15.65 -10.51
CA ILE A 69 -1.68 15.68 -9.11
C ILE A 69 -1.02 16.92 -8.47
N ASN A 70 -1.83 17.92 -8.14
CA ASN A 70 -1.33 19.25 -7.75
C ASN A 70 -1.04 19.40 -6.24
N GLN A 71 -1.42 18.43 -5.42
CA GLN A 71 -1.30 18.51 -3.97
C GLN A 71 -0.92 17.14 -3.36
N PRO A 72 -0.26 17.12 -2.19
CA PRO A 72 -0.05 15.88 -1.47
C PRO A 72 -1.41 15.34 -1.00
N LEU A 73 -1.79 14.16 -1.50
CA LEU A 73 -3.02 13.47 -1.16
C LEU A 73 -2.76 12.35 -0.15
N ARG A 74 -3.67 12.20 0.82
CA ARG A 74 -3.72 11.07 1.76
C ARG A 74 -4.28 9.84 1.06
N LEU A 75 -4.02 8.66 1.64
CA LEU A 75 -4.46 7.39 1.05
C LEU A 75 -5.97 7.31 0.79
N MET A 76 -6.81 7.76 1.72
CA MET A 76 -8.26 7.74 1.49
C MET A 76 -8.73 8.78 0.46
N GLU A 77 -8.06 9.92 0.35
CA GLU A 77 -8.37 10.91 -0.69
C GLU A 77 -8.04 10.35 -2.07
N LEU A 78 -6.97 9.56 -2.20
CA LEU A 78 -6.65 8.84 -3.44
C LEU A 78 -7.72 7.79 -3.77
N VAL A 79 -8.23 7.05 -2.79
CA VAL A 79 -9.32 6.08 -2.97
C VAL A 79 -10.63 6.74 -3.40
N GLU A 80 -10.90 7.95 -2.92
CA GLU A 80 -12.08 8.74 -3.30
C GLU A 80 -11.96 9.31 -4.71
N LEU A 81 -10.77 9.81 -5.08
CA LEU A 81 -10.51 10.34 -6.42
C LEU A 81 -10.48 9.26 -7.49
N ASN A 82 -10.16 8.01 -7.13
CA ASN A 82 -10.30 6.85 -8.00
C ASN A 82 -11.70 6.21 -7.82
N SER A 83 -12.78 7.00 -7.88
CA SER A 83 -14.15 6.51 -7.67
C SER A 83 -14.57 5.46 -8.70
N ASP A 84 -14.00 5.55 -9.90
CA ASP A 84 -14.34 4.71 -11.05
C ASP A 84 -13.70 3.32 -10.92
N LEU A 85 -12.69 3.18 -10.06
CA LEU A 85 -12.25 1.87 -9.59
C LEU A 85 -13.34 1.33 -8.68
N GLU A 86 -14.01 0.26 -9.13
CA GLU A 86 -15.09 -0.44 -8.41
C GLU A 86 -14.57 -1.21 -7.17
N ILE A 87 -13.74 -0.57 -6.34
CA ILE A 87 -13.21 -1.09 -5.09
C ILE A 87 -14.38 -1.34 -4.13
N SER A 88 -14.50 -2.60 -3.70
CA SER A 88 -15.57 -3.04 -2.80
C SER A 88 -15.56 -2.26 -1.48
N ASN A 89 -16.73 -2.14 -0.83
CA ASN A 89 -16.83 -1.48 0.47
C ASN A 89 -15.93 -2.13 1.53
N GLN A 90 -15.78 -3.46 1.49
CA GLN A 90 -14.90 -4.20 2.40
C GLN A 90 -13.43 -3.80 2.18
N ASP A 91 -12.98 -3.75 0.93
CA ASP A 91 -11.62 -3.35 0.57
C ASP A 91 -11.37 -1.88 0.97
N ARG A 92 -12.34 -1.00 0.76
CA ARG A 92 -12.27 0.40 1.23
C ARG A 92 -12.11 0.50 2.74
N GLN A 93 -12.80 -0.33 3.53
CA GLN A 93 -12.60 -0.36 4.98
C GLN A 93 -11.21 -0.87 5.36
N MET A 94 -10.69 -1.87 4.66
CA MET A 94 -9.34 -2.37 4.91
C MET A 94 -8.27 -1.32 4.63
N ILE A 95 -8.38 -0.61 3.51
CA ILE A 95 -7.48 0.49 3.16
C ILE A 95 -7.62 1.65 4.18
N LYS A 96 -8.82 1.90 4.70
CA LYS A 96 -9.04 2.88 5.77
C LYS A 96 -8.35 2.48 7.07
N THR A 97 -8.40 1.20 7.45
CA THR A 97 -7.67 0.68 8.61
C THR A 97 -6.17 0.79 8.42
N LEU A 98 -5.66 0.51 7.21
CA LEU A 98 -4.25 0.74 6.83
C LEU A 98 -3.86 2.22 6.96
N ALA A 99 -4.70 3.14 6.52
CA ALA A 99 -4.45 4.57 6.65
C ALA A 99 -4.36 5.01 8.13
N LYS A 100 -5.22 4.44 9.00
CA LYS A 100 -5.19 4.70 10.44
C LYS A 100 -3.94 4.13 11.11
N SER A 101 -3.47 2.94 10.72
CA SER A 101 -2.27 2.33 11.30
C SER A 101 -1.00 3.12 11.02
N GLN A 102 -0.96 3.91 9.94
CA GLN A 102 0.13 4.88 9.70
C GLN A 102 -0.01 6.18 10.50
N ALA A 103 -1.22 6.61 10.84
CA ALA A 103 -1.42 7.76 11.72
C ALA A 103 -0.93 7.47 13.15
N PHE A 104 -0.96 6.20 13.57
CA PHE A 104 -0.45 5.73 14.87
C PHE A 104 1.04 6.07 15.07
N ARG A 105 1.84 5.95 14.02
CA ARG A 105 3.28 6.31 14.04
C ARG A 105 3.54 7.80 14.28
N LYS A 106 2.51 8.64 14.25
CA LYS A 106 2.56 10.07 14.53
C LYS A 106 2.10 10.43 15.95
N GLY A 107 1.97 9.46 16.85
CA GLY A 107 1.68 9.68 18.28
C GLY A 107 0.20 9.77 18.63
N LEU A 108 -0.70 9.25 17.79
CA LEU A 108 -2.12 9.10 18.09
C LEU A 108 -2.38 7.63 18.44
N ASP A 109 -2.62 7.32 19.71
CA ASP A 109 -2.90 5.95 20.17
C ASP A 109 -4.30 5.51 19.71
N TYR A 110 -4.33 4.59 18.74
CA TYR A 110 -5.52 3.84 18.37
C TYR A 110 -5.23 2.37 18.68
N GLU A 111 -6.03 1.75 19.55
CA GLU A 111 -6.04 0.29 19.75
C GLU A 111 -6.66 -0.37 18.50
N LEU A 112 -5.86 -0.49 17.43
CA LEU A 112 -6.33 -1.09 16.16
C LEU A 112 -6.30 -2.61 16.20
N TRP A 113 -5.42 -3.20 17.00
CA TRP A 113 -5.17 -4.63 17.04
C TRP A 113 -5.34 -5.14 18.47
N GLU A 114 -6.06 -6.24 18.63
CA GLU A 114 -6.25 -6.90 19.92
C GLU A 114 -4.97 -7.62 20.36
N ASP A 115 -4.30 -8.26 19.40
CA ASP A 115 -3.04 -8.96 19.60
C ASP A 115 -2.21 -9.02 18.31
N ARG A 116 -1.04 -9.66 18.39
CA ARG A 116 -0.14 -9.85 17.25
C ARG A 116 -0.78 -10.72 16.15
N GLN A 117 -1.59 -11.71 16.52
CA GLN A 117 -2.22 -12.61 15.55
C GLN A 117 -3.24 -11.87 14.69
N HIS A 118 -4.08 -11.03 15.31
CA HIS A 118 -5.00 -10.13 14.64
C HIS A 118 -4.23 -9.20 13.70
N PHE A 119 -3.08 -8.66 14.13
CA PHE A 119 -2.27 -7.82 13.26
C PHE A 119 -1.66 -8.59 12.06
N GLN A 120 -1.25 -9.84 12.26
CA GLN A 120 -0.76 -10.72 11.19
C GLN A 120 -1.86 -11.11 10.19
N VAL A 121 -3.08 -11.38 10.68
CA VAL A 121 -4.25 -11.61 9.82
C VAL A 121 -4.51 -10.38 8.95
N PHE A 122 -4.55 -9.19 9.55
CA PHE A 122 -4.71 -7.94 8.79
C PHE A 122 -3.62 -7.76 7.71
N CYS A 123 -2.35 -8.06 8.03
CA CYS A 123 -1.26 -7.99 7.06
C CYS A 123 -1.45 -8.95 5.88
N SER A 124 -2.05 -10.11 6.11
CA SER A 124 -2.39 -11.07 5.06
C SER A 124 -3.56 -10.58 4.20
N GLU A 125 -4.61 -10.06 4.84
CA GLU A 125 -5.80 -9.55 4.16
C GLU A 125 -5.49 -8.34 3.30
N ILE A 126 -4.66 -7.40 3.78
CA ILE A 126 -4.32 -6.18 3.05
C ILE A 126 -3.49 -6.46 1.80
N LEU A 127 -2.68 -7.52 1.79
CA LEU A 127 -2.00 -8.02 0.59
C LEU A 127 -3.01 -8.55 -0.44
N ALA A 128 -4.01 -9.32 -0.01
CA ALA A 128 -5.06 -9.80 -0.89
C ALA A 128 -5.92 -8.65 -1.46
N VAL A 129 -6.15 -7.58 -0.69
CA VAL A 129 -6.79 -6.35 -1.17
C VAL A 129 -5.94 -5.71 -2.28
N TYR A 130 -4.62 -5.67 -2.09
CA TYR A 130 -3.73 -5.07 -3.09
C TYR A 130 -3.69 -5.89 -4.39
N GLU A 131 -3.69 -7.22 -4.29
CA GLU A 131 -3.82 -8.09 -5.46
C GLU A 131 -5.11 -7.81 -6.23
N ARG A 132 -6.26 -7.70 -5.55
CA ARG A 132 -7.53 -7.32 -6.19
C ARG A 132 -7.45 -5.94 -6.84
N LEU A 133 -6.80 -4.96 -6.21
CA LEU A 133 -6.60 -3.64 -6.81
C LEU A 133 -5.80 -3.72 -8.11
N GLN A 134 -4.78 -4.58 -8.19
CA GLN A 134 -4.01 -4.77 -9.42
C GLN A 134 -4.85 -5.32 -10.58
N HIS A 135 -5.93 -6.05 -10.30
CA HIS A 135 -6.87 -6.53 -11.33
C HIS A 135 -7.78 -5.41 -11.86
N LEU A 136 -7.84 -4.26 -11.18
CA LEU A 136 -8.56 -3.07 -11.62
C LEU A 136 -7.66 -2.08 -12.38
N MET A 137 -6.44 -2.49 -12.74
CA MET A 137 -5.49 -1.64 -13.46
C MET A 137 -6.03 -1.24 -14.84
N PRO A 138 -5.95 0.05 -15.22
CA PRO A 138 -6.23 0.49 -16.58
C PRO A 138 -5.38 -0.27 -17.62
N ILE A 139 -5.98 -0.67 -18.74
CA ILE A 139 -5.36 -1.57 -19.72
C ILE A 139 -4.07 -1.00 -20.31
N GLU A 140 -4.00 0.31 -20.48
CA GLU A 140 -2.86 1.08 -20.98
C GLU A 140 -1.64 1.02 -20.06
N LEU A 141 -1.85 0.69 -18.79
CA LEU A 141 -0.79 0.56 -17.79
C LEU A 141 -0.34 -0.90 -17.62
N HIS A 142 -1.00 -1.86 -18.28
CA HIS A 142 -0.57 -3.25 -18.23
C HIS A 142 0.79 -3.43 -18.95
N PRO A 143 1.72 -4.22 -18.37
CA PRO A 143 3.02 -4.49 -18.98
C PRO A 143 2.96 -5.09 -20.40
N HIS A 144 1.86 -5.79 -20.72
CA HIS A 144 1.67 -6.46 -22.01
C HIS A 144 1.20 -5.51 -23.13
N TYR A 145 0.78 -4.30 -22.79
CA TYR A 145 0.32 -3.27 -23.74
C TYR A 145 1.38 -2.19 -24.01
N GLN A 146 2.59 -2.37 -23.48
CA GLN A 146 3.77 -1.54 -23.72
C GLN A 146 4.63 -2.10 -24.85
#